data_AF-A0A2D4FXR7-F1
#
_entry.id   AF-A0A2D4FXR7-F1
#
_cell.length_a   1.000
_cell.length_b   1.000
_cell.length_c   1.000
_cell.angle_alpha   90.00
_cell.angle_beta   90.00
_cell.angle_gamma   90.00
#
_symmetry.space_group_name_H-M   'P 1'
#
loop_
_entity.id
_entity.type
_entity.pdbx_description
1 polymer ?
#
loop_
_entity_poly.entity_id
_entity_poly.type
_entity_poly.pdbx_seq_one_letter_code
_entity_poly.pdbx_strand_id
1 'polypeptide(L)'
;MDALPPITLLHHFLQKVSFNNSAAEQISFGPHGELETGFDIFNWVTFPNKSFVKVQIGKTDPLVPPEKLLTISAKEAVWPLTFNQTLPRSICNKECLLGHSKVKLEGKLSCCYDCKLCPEGKIADQLDLDDCFPCPEDQYPNKDKD
;
A
#
# COMPACT_ATOMS: atom_id res chain seq x y z
N MET A 1 -3.61 43.27 -36.78
CA MET A 1 -4.31 41.97 -36.71
C MET A 1 -3.23 40.96 -36.41
N ASP A 2 -2.97 40.75 -35.12
CA ASP A 2 -1.88 39.88 -34.69
C ASP A 2 -2.25 38.43 -35.02
N ALA A 3 -1.42 37.79 -35.83
CA ALA A 3 -1.57 36.40 -36.19
C ALA A 3 -1.46 35.55 -34.92
N LEU A 4 -2.52 34.84 -34.57
CA LEU A 4 -2.48 33.86 -33.49
C LEU A 4 -1.36 32.85 -33.79
N PRO A 5 -0.52 32.51 -32.79
CA PRO A 5 0.59 31.59 -33.00
C PRO A 5 0.06 30.24 -33.51
N PRO A 6 0.81 29.53 -34.38
CA PRO A 6 0.40 28.22 -34.86
C PRO A 6 0.14 27.28 -33.68
N ILE A 7 -0.93 26.49 -33.73
CA ILE A 7 -1.29 25.51 -32.68
C ILE A 7 -0.11 24.59 -32.34
N THR A 8 0.71 24.27 -33.34
CA THR A 8 1.95 23.49 -33.20
C THR A 8 3.00 24.14 -32.31
N LEU A 9 3.10 25.48 -32.34
CA LEU A 9 4.03 26.23 -31.50
C LEU A 9 3.59 26.19 -30.03
N LEU A 10 2.30 26.42 -29.77
CA LEU A 10 1.74 26.34 -28.42
C LEU A 10 1.90 24.94 -27.81
N HIS A 11 1.61 23.91 -28.60
CA HIS A 11 1.79 22.52 -28.19
C HIS A 11 3.25 22.21 -27.80
N HIS A 12 4.21 22.68 -28.60
CA HIS A 12 5.63 22.49 -28.29
C HIS A 12 6.05 23.15 -26.97
N PHE A 13 5.55 24.35 -26.69
CA PHE A 13 5.83 25.06 -25.44
C PHE A 13 5.23 24.34 -24.23
N LEU A 14 3.98 23.89 -24.33
CA LEU A 14 3.28 23.19 -23.23
C LEU A 14 3.96 21.86 -22.86
N GLN A 15 4.55 21.16 -23.82
CA GLN A 15 5.31 19.93 -23.56
C GLN A 15 6.63 20.13 -22.80
N LYS A 16 7.16 21.36 -22.76
CA LYS A 16 8.50 21.66 -22.21
C LYS A 16 8.47 22.64 -21.04
N VAL A 17 7.28 23.11 -20.65
CA VAL A 17 7.17 24.12 -19.61
C VAL A 17 7.46 23.51 -18.24
N SER A 18 8.26 24.22 -17.44
CA SER A 18 8.44 23.97 -16.02
C SER A 18 8.31 25.31 -15.30
N PHE A 19 7.43 25.40 -14.30
CA PHE A 19 7.17 26.64 -13.56
C PHE A 19 6.78 26.35 -12.11
N ASN A 20 6.88 27.35 -11.24
CA ASN A 20 6.37 27.24 -9.88
C ASN A 20 4.95 27.83 -9.81
N ASN A 21 4.02 27.10 -9.20
CA ASN A 21 2.66 27.60 -8.98
C ASN A 21 2.60 28.59 -7.79
N SER A 22 1.40 29.09 -7.48
CA SER A 22 1.18 30.00 -6.35
C SER A 22 1.43 29.39 -4.97
N ALA A 23 1.51 28.06 -4.88
CA ALA A 23 1.86 27.31 -3.69
C ALA A 23 3.38 27.02 -3.59
N ALA A 24 4.18 27.60 -4.50
CA ALA A 24 5.62 27.37 -4.62
C ALA A 24 6.00 25.91 -4.95
N GLU A 25 5.08 25.17 -5.57
CA GLU A 25 5.33 23.81 -6.06
C GLU A 25 5.82 23.87 -7.51
N GLN A 26 6.85 23.07 -7.82
CA GLN A 26 7.32 22.91 -9.19
C GLN A 26 6.34 22.05 -9.98
N ILE A 27 5.92 22.58 -11.13
CA ILE A 27 5.01 21.94 -12.08
C ILE A 27 5.79 21.64 -13.36
N SER A 28 5.83 20.37 -13.76
CA SER A 28 6.34 19.89 -15.04
C SER A 28 5.39 18.88 -15.67
N PHE A 29 5.57 18.66 -16.97
CA PHE A 29 4.79 17.68 -17.73
C PHE A 29 5.71 16.60 -18.29
N GLY A 30 5.29 15.35 -18.16
CA GLY A 30 6.00 14.20 -18.69
C GLY A 30 5.86 14.06 -20.21
N PRO A 31 6.52 13.05 -20.81
CA PRO A 31 6.57 12.86 -22.26
C PRO A 31 5.21 12.71 -22.95
N HIS A 32 4.16 12.31 -22.22
CA HIS A 32 2.80 12.14 -22.72
C HIS A 32 1.86 13.28 -22.29
N GLY A 33 2.38 14.35 -21.67
CA GLY A 33 1.61 15.49 -21.19
C GLY A 33 0.95 15.27 -19.82
N GLU A 34 1.33 14.21 -19.11
CA GLU A 34 0.95 13.94 -17.73
C GLU A 34 1.58 14.96 -16.79
N LEU A 35 0.85 15.37 -15.75
CA LEU A 35 1.36 16.27 -14.74
C LEU A 35 2.25 15.50 -13.77
N GLU A 36 3.54 15.85 -13.72
CA GLU A 36 4.52 15.22 -12.83
C GLU A 36 4.51 15.93 -11.47
N THR A 37 3.44 15.73 -10.71
CA THR A 37 3.29 16.33 -9.38
C THR A 37 2.87 15.30 -8.33
N GLY A 38 3.03 15.70 -7.07
CA GLY A 38 2.62 14.92 -5.93
C GLY A 38 1.11 14.99 -5.64
N PHE A 39 0.64 14.15 -4.72
CA PHE A 39 -0.74 14.18 -4.24
C PHE A 39 -0.76 14.25 -2.73
N ASP A 40 -1.63 15.08 -2.17
CA ASP A 40 -1.90 15.06 -0.73
C ASP A 40 -2.81 13.89 -0.36
N ILE A 41 -2.48 13.23 0.76
CA ILE A 41 -3.26 12.13 1.32
C ILE A 41 -4.04 12.67 2.52
N PHE A 42 -5.36 12.63 2.42
CA PHE A 42 -6.26 13.13 3.46
C PHE A 42 -6.97 11.98 4.18
N ASN A 43 -7.04 12.09 5.51
CA ASN A 43 -7.95 11.33 6.35
C ASN A 43 -9.21 12.16 6.62
N TRP A 44 -10.37 11.54 6.41
CA TRP A 44 -11.67 12.17 6.63
C TRP A 44 -12.22 11.76 7.99
N VAL A 45 -12.17 12.68 8.94
CA VAL A 45 -12.66 12.45 10.31
C VAL A 45 -14.12 12.83 10.36
N THR A 46 -14.99 11.83 10.57
CA THR A 46 -16.44 12.03 10.65
C THR A 46 -16.88 12.17 12.10
N PHE A 47 -17.65 13.22 12.39
CA PHE A 47 -18.19 13.50 13.71
C PHE A 47 -19.60 12.91 13.88
N PRO A 48 -20.09 12.73 15.13
CA PRO A 48 -21.43 12.17 15.39
C PRO A 48 -22.58 12.94 14.73
N ASN A 49 -22.40 14.24 14.48
CA ASN A 49 -23.36 15.09 13.77
C ASN A 49 -23.31 14.94 12.23
N LYS A 50 -22.59 13.95 11.71
CA LYS A 50 -22.36 13.69 10.27
C LYS A 50 -21.53 14.76 9.55
N SER A 51 -20.97 15.75 10.25
CA SER A 51 -19.96 16.63 9.66
C SER A 51 -18.63 15.90 9.55
N PHE A 52 -17.74 16.39 8.69
CA PHE A 52 -16.41 15.84 8.54
C PHE A 52 -15.36 16.95 8.44
N VAL A 53 -14.15 16.63 8.86
CA VAL A 53 -12.96 17.44 8.59
C VAL A 53 -11.96 16.61 7.80
N LYS A 54 -11.28 17.25 6.86
CA LYS A 54 -10.15 16.66 6.15
C LYS A 54 -8.88 17.01 6.90
N VAL A 55 -8.13 16.01 7.31
CA VAL A 55 -6.80 16.17 7.90
C VAL A 55 -5.81 15.60 6.90
N GLN A 56 -4.85 16.40 6.45
CA GLN A 56 -3.75 15.88 5.65
C GLN A 56 -2.88 15.01 6.56
N ILE A 57 -2.65 13.77 6.15
CA ILE A 57 -1.86 12.78 6.91
C ILE A 57 -0.62 12.32 6.14
N GLY A 58 -0.42 12.85 4.93
CA GLY A 58 0.64 12.38 4.07
C GLY A 58 0.62 13.03 2.70
N LYS A 59 1.54 12.58 1.86
CA LYS A 59 1.65 12.96 0.46
C LYS A 59 2.37 11.88 -0.35
N THR A 60 2.15 11.90 -1.65
CA THR A 60 3.00 11.23 -2.64
C THR A 60 3.85 12.26 -3.35
N ASP A 61 5.07 11.91 -3.71
CA ASP A 61 5.95 12.75 -4.51
C ASP A 61 6.67 11.86 -5.55
N PRO A 62 6.31 11.93 -6.85
CA PRO A 62 6.96 11.11 -7.86
C PRO A 62 8.38 11.55 -8.18
N LEU A 63 8.80 12.75 -7.73
CA LEU A 63 10.11 13.33 -8.04
C LEU A 63 11.22 12.90 -7.07
N VAL A 64 10.86 12.21 -5.99
CA VAL A 64 11.81 11.70 -4.99
C VAL A 64 12.11 10.21 -5.20
N PRO A 65 13.17 9.65 -4.60
CA PRO A 65 13.49 8.23 -4.71
C PRO A 65 12.32 7.33 -4.28
N PRO A 66 12.21 6.09 -4.82
CA PRO A 66 11.07 5.19 -4.56
C PRO A 66 10.76 4.98 -3.07
N GLU A 67 11.78 4.99 -2.20
CA GLU A 67 11.64 4.80 -0.75
C GLU A 67 10.95 5.98 -0.05
N LYS A 68 10.95 7.16 -0.68
CA LYS A 68 10.34 8.40 -0.17
C LYS A 68 9.12 8.82 -0.97
N LEU A 69 8.77 8.07 -2.02
CA LEU A 69 7.64 8.37 -2.90
C LEU A 69 6.34 8.55 -2.13
N LEU A 70 6.16 7.78 -1.04
CA LEU A 70 5.00 7.85 -0.17
C LEU A 70 5.42 8.24 1.25
N THR A 71 4.85 9.31 1.78
CA THR A 71 4.97 9.68 3.19
C THR A 71 3.58 9.67 3.82
N ILE A 72 3.36 8.83 4.83
CA ILE A 72 2.11 8.80 5.62
C ILE A 72 2.44 8.77 7.11
N SER A 73 1.80 9.62 7.89
CA SER A 73 1.87 9.67 9.35
C SER A 73 0.70 8.91 9.96
N ALA A 74 0.95 7.70 10.45
CA ALA A 74 -0.06 6.90 11.15
C ALA A 74 -0.54 7.55 12.45
N LYS A 75 0.25 8.47 13.04
CA LYS A 75 -0.10 9.21 14.27
C LYS A 75 -1.14 10.31 14.02
N GLU A 76 -1.18 10.86 12.81
CA GLU A 76 -2.12 11.91 12.41
C GLU A 76 -3.44 11.32 11.87
N ALA A 77 -3.46 10.02 11.55
CA ALA A 77 -4.66 9.32 11.14
C ALA A 77 -5.58 9.06 12.33
N VAL A 78 -6.84 9.49 12.21
CA VAL A 78 -7.90 9.20 13.17
C VAL A 78 -8.74 8.06 12.60
N TRP A 79 -8.77 6.95 13.33
CA TRP A 79 -9.55 5.77 12.96
C TRP A 79 -10.96 5.85 13.55
N PRO A 80 -11.97 5.20 12.94
CA PRO A 80 -13.28 5.09 13.56
C PRO A 80 -13.22 4.45 14.96
N LEU A 81 -14.10 4.88 15.87
CA LEU A 81 -14.19 4.34 17.24
C LEU A 81 -14.44 2.83 17.27
N THR A 82 -15.09 2.27 16.24
CA THR A 82 -15.28 0.83 16.06
C THR A 82 -13.98 0.04 16.01
N PHE A 83 -12.85 0.69 15.70
CA PHE A 83 -11.52 0.11 15.70
C PHE A 83 -10.68 0.54 16.90
N ASN A 84 -11.28 1.10 17.96
CA ASN A 84 -10.58 1.56 19.17
C ASN A 84 -9.42 2.53 18.89
N GLN A 85 -9.55 3.39 17.87
CA GLN A 85 -8.47 4.29 17.43
C GLN A 85 -7.19 3.55 16.98
N THR A 86 -7.30 2.29 16.55
CA THR A 86 -6.18 1.49 16.05
C THR A 86 -6.28 1.23 14.56
N LEU A 87 -5.14 0.95 13.92
CA LEU A 87 -5.06 0.59 12.51
C LEU A 87 -5.91 -0.67 12.23
N PRO A 88 -6.93 -0.59 11.37
CA PRO A 88 -7.75 -1.76 11.06
C PRO A 88 -6.94 -2.81 10.29
N ARG A 89 -7.03 -4.08 10.70
CA ARG A 89 -6.54 -5.21 9.88
C ARG A 89 -7.56 -5.53 8.78
N SER A 90 -7.11 -5.54 7.54
CA SER A 90 -7.92 -5.87 6.36
C SER A 90 -7.35 -7.11 5.65
N ILE A 91 -7.34 -8.25 6.34
CA ILE A 91 -6.85 -9.55 5.86
C ILE A 91 -8.01 -10.50 5.58
N CYS A 92 -7.86 -11.42 4.63
CA CYS A 92 -8.92 -12.36 4.25
C CYS A 92 -9.17 -13.43 5.32
N ASN A 93 -8.09 -13.94 5.91
CA ASN A 93 -8.08 -14.94 6.96
C ASN A 93 -6.94 -14.62 7.95
N LYS A 94 -6.94 -15.28 9.10
CA LYS A 94 -5.83 -15.17 10.06
C LYS A 94 -4.59 -15.89 9.52
N GLU A 95 -3.43 -15.44 9.96
CA GLU A 95 -2.14 -16.08 9.68
C GLU A 95 -2.11 -17.51 10.21
N CYS A 96 -1.40 -18.41 9.50
CA CYS A 96 -1.19 -19.77 10.00
C CYS A 96 -0.25 -19.76 11.20
N LEU A 97 -0.61 -20.55 12.23
CA LEU A 97 0.23 -20.72 13.41
C LEU A 97 1.40 -21.67 13.09
N LEU A 98 2.34 -21.76 14.03
CA LEU A 98 3.40 -22.75 13.99
C LEU A 98 2.82 -24.18 13.81
N GLY A 99 3.59 -25.03 13.15
CA GLY A 99 3.16 -26.38 12.76
C GLY A 99 2.11 -26.44 11.67
N HIS A 100 1.68 -25.30 11.10
CA HIS A 100 0.70 -25.25 10.02
C HIS A 100 1.26 -24.51 8.80
N SER A 101 0.87 -24.98 7.60
CA SER A 101 1.16 -24.27 6.35
C SER A 101 -0.10 -23.87 5.60
N LYS A 102 0.06 -22.91 4.69
CA LYS A 102 -1.04 -22.41 3.87
C LYS A 102 -1.56 -23.48 2.92
N VAL A 103 -2.86 -23.43 2.69
CA VAL A 103 -3.56 -24.21 1.66
C VAL A 103 -4.39 -23.27 0.82
N LYS A 104 -4.17 -23.31 -0.49
CA LYS A 104 -4.97 -22.55 -1.44
C LYS A 104 -6.43 -23.00 -1.40
N LEU A 105 -7.33 -22.03 -1.28
CA LEU A 105 -8.77 -22.25 -1.41
C LEU A 105 -9.18 -22.11 -2.88
N GLU A 106 -9.66 -23.18 -3.49
CA GLU A 106 -10.18 -23.13 -4.86
C GLU A 106 -11.35 -22.14 -4.98
N GLY A 107 -11.35 -21.35 -6.05
CA GLY A 107 -12.36 -20.31 -6.27
C GLY A 107 -12.23 -19.06 -5.40
N LYS A 108 -11.20 -18.95 -4.55
CA LYS A 108 -10.89 -17.73 -3.78
C LYS A 108 -9.69 -16.97 -4.34
N LEU A 109 -9.51 -15.73 -3.89
CA LEU A 109 -8.35 -14.89 -4.23
C LEU A 109 -7.07 -15.49 -3.67
N SER A 110 -5.92 -15.16 -4.25
CA SER A 110 -4.60 -15.69 -3.84
C SER A 110 -4.22 -15.33 -2.39
N CYS A 111 -4.71 -14.21 -1.87
CA CYS A 111 -4.50 -13.80 -0.47
C CYS A 111 -5.42 -14.50 0.53
N CYS A 112 -6.34 -15.35 0.05
CA CYS A 112 -7.27 -16.12 0.88
C CYS A 112 -6.86 -17.59 0.89
N TYR A 113 -6.53 -18.10 2.06
CA TYR A 113 -6.07 -19.47 2.26
C TYR A 113 -6.63 -20.05 3.55
N ASP A 114 -6.46 -21.36 3.71
CA ASP A 114 -6.68 -22.07 4.97
C ASP A 114 -5.35 -22.57 5.53
N CYS A 115 -5.35 -23.03 6.77
CA CYS A 115 -4.16 -23.54 7.45
C CYS A 115 -4.31 -25.04 7.69
N LYS A 116 -3.38 -25.84 7.15
CA LYS A 116 -3.31 -27.28 7.42
C LYS A 116 -2.16 -27.59 8.36
N LEU A 117 -2.34 -28.57 9.23
CA LEU A 117 -1.23 -29.13 10.00
C LEU A 117 -0.17 -29.69 9.04
N CYS A 118 1.10 -29.49 9.38
CA CYS A 118 2.20 -30.06 8.62
C CYS A 118 2.06 -31.59 8.53
N PRO A 119 2.44 -32.19 7.39
CA PRO A 119 2.46 -33.65 7.26
C PRO A 119 3.50 -34.28 8.20
N GLU A 120 3.50 -35.60 8.32
CA GLU A 120 4.54 -36.29 9.10
C GLU A 120 5.94 -36.01 8.54
N GLY A 121 6.93 -35.89 9.44
CA GLY A 121 8.31 -35.61 9.08
C GLY A 121 8.61 -34.16 8.68
N LYS A 122 7.61 -33.26 8.73
CA LYS A 122 7.79 -31.83 8.42
C LYS A 122 7.32 -30.92 9.55
N ILE A 123 7.90 -29.74 9.60
CA ILE A 123 7.61 -28.67 10.56
C ILE A 123 7.32 -27.34 9.87
N ALA A 124 6.74 -26.42 10.65
CA ALA A 124 6.67 -25.00 10.35
C ALA A 124 7.03 -24.21 11.62
N ASP A 125 8.27 -23.71 11.66
CA ASP A 125 8.85 -22.96 12.78
C ASP A 125 8.58 -21.44 12.70
N GLN A 126 7.85 -21.01 11.66
CA GLN A 126 7.49 -19.63 11.41
C GLN A 126 5.99 -19.51 11.16
N LEU A 127 5.44 -18.36 11.56
CA LEU A 127 4.05 -18.02 11.27
C LEU A 127 3.85 -17.84 9.77
N ASP A 128 2.66 -18.22 9.32
CA ASP A 128 2.18 -17.95 7.97
C ASP A 128 3.04 -18.55 6.85
N LEU A 129 3.63 -19.71 7.10
CA LEU A 129 4.52 -20.39 6.16
C LEU A 129 3.75 -20.97 4.96
N ASP A 130 4.29 -20.79 3.75
CA ASP A 130 3.64 -21.25 2.51
C ASP A 130 3.65 -22.78 2.40
N ASP A 131 4.75 -23.45 2.76
CA ASP A 131 4.82 -24.91 2.83
C ASP A 131 5.76 -25.37 3.95
N CYS A 132 5.45 -26.52 4.53
CA CYS A 132 6.27 -27.13 5.59
C CYS A 132 7.56 -27.70 5.02
N PHE A 133 8.60 -27.75 5.84
CA PHE A 133 9.92 -28.28 5.49
C PHE A 133 10.35 -29.39 6.45
N PRO A 134 11.24 -30.33 6.02
CA PRO A 134 11.69 -31.40 6.89
C PRO A 134 12.65 -30.90 7.98
N CYS A 135 12.69 -31.61 9.11
CA CYS A 135 13.73 -31.39 10.12
C CYS A 135 15.13 -31.74 9.56
N PRO A 136 16.21 -31.23 10.17
CA PRO A 136 17.56 -31.76 9.97
C PRO A 136 17.61 -33.28 10.18
N GLU A 137 18.55 -33.97 9.54
CA GLU A 137 18.61 -35.44 9.52
C GLU A 137 18.68 -36.09 10.91
N ASP A 138 19.23 -35.39 11.90
CA ASP A 138 19.40 -35.85 13.28
C ASP A 138 18.22 -35.50 14.20
N GLN A 139 17.15 -34.90 13.66
CA GLN A 139 16.03 -34.37 14.42
C GLN A 139 14.68 -34.90 13.92
N TYR A 140 13.67 -34.78 14.76
CA TYR A 140 12.30 -35.18 14.44
C TYR A 140 11.30 -34.08 14.86
N PRO A 141 10.18 -33.93 14.13
CA PRO A 141 9.13 -33.00 14.52
C PRO A 141 8.61 -33.32 15.92
N ASN A 142 8.44 -32.29 16.75
CA ASN A 142 7.73 -32.42 18.01
C ASN A 142 6.22 -32.64 17.76
N LYS A 143 5.42 -32.71 18.84
CA LYS A 143 3.97 -32.96 18.74
C LYS A 143 3.22 -31.85 18.00
N ASP A 144 3.67 -30.62 18.17
CA ASP A 144 3.04 -29.43 17.62
C ASP A 144 3.54 -29.12 16.19
N LYS A 145 4.60 -29.83 15.75
CA LYS A 145 5.28 -29.71 14.46
C LYS A 145 5.88 -28.32 14.22
N ASP A 146 6.29 -27.66 15.28
CA ASP A 146 7.02 -26.39 15.27
C ASP A 146 8.54 -26.56 15.49
#